data_AF-A0A957RAL8-F1
#
_entry.id   AF-A0A957RAL8-F1
#
_cell.length_a   1.000
_cell.length_b   1.000
_cell.length_c   1.000
_cell.angle_alpha   90.00
_cell.angle_beta   90.00
_cell.angle_gamma   90.00
#
_symmetry.space_group_name_H-M   'P 1'
#
loop_
_entity.id
_entity.type
_entity.pdbx_description
1 polymer ?
#
loop_
_entity_poly.entity_id
_entity_poly.type
_entity_poly.pdbx_seq_one_letter_code
_entity_poly.pdbx_strand_id
1 'polypeptide(L)'
;MLLTGTQIQRIHKALLDGYTPESLRQMVRIALDERMEVIAGGANLSDQVMNLIEWSAAHDRTPELIAAAHTHNPRNAALAALDRDAQAWFAAPAPVAPA
;
A
#
# COMPACT_ATOMS: atom_id res chain seq x y z
N MET A 1 7.27 -4.25 -10.33
CA MET A 1 6.94 -5.61 -9.82
C MET A 1 5.59 -6.13 -10.35
N LEU A 2 5.38 -7.46 -10.39
CA LEU A 2 4.10 -8.07 -10.77
C LEU A 2 3.30 -8.46 -9.51
N LEU A 3 2.38 -7.59 -9.06
CA LEU A 3 1.43 -7.93 -8.00
C LEU A 3 0.32 -8.82 -8.57
N THR A 4 -0.13 -9.79 -7.78
CA THR A 4 -1.31 -10.61 -8.09
C THR A 4 -2.59 -9.84 -7.78
N GLY A 5 -3.70 -10.18 -8.45
CA GLY A 5 -5.00 -9.55 -8.20
C GLY A 5 -5.45 -9.64 -6.73
N THR A 6 -5.13 -10.74 -6.05
CA THR A 6 -5.41 -10.92 -4.61
C THR A 6 -4.61 -9.96 -3.73
N GLN A 7 -3.34 -9.71 -4.06
CA GLN A 7 -2.51 -8.74 -3.33
C GLN A 7 -3.03 -7.32 -3.53
N ILE A 8 -3.35 -6.95 -4.78
CA ILE A 8 -3.94 -5.64 -5.12
C ILE A 8 -5.24 -5.43 -4.33
N GLN A 9 -6.15 -6.42 -4.34
CA GLN A 9 -7.41 -6.32 -3.61
C GLN A 9 -7.19 -6.14 -2.10
N ARG A 10 -6.19 -6.81 -1.52
CA ARG A 10 -5.88 -6.65 -0.08
C ARG A 10 -5.35 -5.27 0.25
N ILE A 11 -4.42 -4.75 -0.55
CA ILE A 11 -3.88 -3.40 -0.39
C ILE A 11 -5.01 -2.38 -0.52
N HIS A 12 -5.83 -2.53 -1.57
CA HIS A 12 -6.95 -1.64 -1.86
C HIS A 12 -7.95 -1.56 -0.70
N LYS A 13 -8.40 -2.72 -0.19
CA LYS A 13 -9.34 -2.77 0.92
C LYS A 13 -8.77 -2.18 2.21
N ALA A 14 -7.52 -2.47 2.55
CA ALA A 14 -6.90 -1.98 3.78
C ALA A 14 -6.67 -0.46 3.75
N LEU A 15 -6.29 0.09 2.59
CA LEU A 15 -6.18 1.54 2.41
C LEU A 15 -7.55 2.24 2.52
N LEU A 16 -8.60 1.66 1.94
CA LEU A 16 -9.97 2.19 2.05
C LEU A 16 -10.52 2.16 3.48
N ASP A 17 -10.14 1.15 4.26
CA ASP A 17 -10.55 1.03 5.67
C ASP A 17 -9.79 1.99 6.58
N GLY A 18 -8.50 2.22 6.28
CA GLY A 18 -7.60 3.04 7.10
C GLY A 18 -7.53 4.51 6.75
N TYR A 19 -8.02 4.93 5.59
CA TYR A 19 -7.84 6.30 5.12
C TYR A 19 -9.09 6.92 4.51
N THR A 20 -9.22 8.23 4.73
CA THR A 20 -10.09 9.11 3.95
C THR A 20 -9.28 9.71 2.77
N PRO A 21 -9.93 10.33 1.77
CA PRO A 21 -9.23 10.93 0.63
C PRO A 21 -8.19 11.98 1.03
N GLU A 22 -8.48 12.76 2.05
CA GLU A 22 -7.59 13.81 2.54
C GLU A 22 -6.39 13.23 3.30
N SER A 23 -6.64 12.28 4.20
CA SER A 23 -5.58 11.62 4.96
C SER A 23 -4.66 10.79 4.07
N LEU A 24 -5.21 10.13 3.03
CA LEU A 24 -4.41 9.37 2.07
C LEU A 24 -3.53 10.30 1.23
N ARG A 25 -4.07 11.45 0.79
CA ARG A 25 -3.26 12.50 0.12
C ARG A 25 -2.10 12.96 0.97
N GLN A 26 -2.35 13.24 2.25
CA GLN A 26 -1.32 13.68 3.16
C GLN A 26 -0.25 12.59 3.34
N MET A 27 -0.65 11.33 3.51
CA MET A 27 0.29 10.21 3.63
C MET A 27 1.17 10.07 2.39
N VAL A 28 0.58 10.09 1.19
CA VAL A 28 1.35 10.02 -0.07
C VAL A 28 2.33 11.20 -0.19
N ARG A 29 1.89 12.41 0.15
CA ARG A 29 2.74 13.60 0.08
C ARG A 29 3.90 13.59 1.07
N ILE A 30 3.67 13.12 2.29
CA ILE A 30 4.69 13.12 3.35
C ILE A 30 5.63 11.93 3.20
N ALA A 31 5.09 10.75 2.91
CA ALA A 31 5.86 9.51 2.95
C ALA A 31 6.49 9.13 1.61
N LEU A 32 5.81 9.41 0.49
CA LEU A 32 6.31 9.06 -0.85
C LEU A 32 6.92 10.28 -1.57
N ASP A 33 6.81 11.48 -0.99
CA ASP A 33 7.12 12.80 -1.58
C ASP A 33 6.29 13.16 -2.83
N GLU A 34 5.34 12.30 -3.20
CA GLU A 34 4.57 12.40 -4.42
C GLU A 34 3.24 13.14 -4.24
N ARG A 35 2.68 13.61 -5.36
CA ARG A 35 1.36 14.24 -5.36
C ARG A 35 0.32 13.28 -5.88
N MET A 36 -0.67 12.95 -5.04
CA MET A 36 -1.78 12.10 -5.46
C MET A 36 -2.51 12.65 -6.70
N GLU A 37 -2.60 13.97 -6.87
CA GLU A 37 -3.19 14.60 -8.06
C GLU A 37 -2.46 14.26 -9.37
N VAL A 38 -1.16 13.92 -9.28
CA VAL A 38 -0.30 13.59 -10.42
C VAL A 38 -0.32 12.09 -10.69
N ILE A 39 -0.33 11.26 -9.64
CA ILE A 39 -0.16 9.80 -9.77
C ILE A 39 -1.46 8.99 -9.64
N ALA A 40 -2.45 9.56 -8.96
CA ALA A 40 -3.68 8.88 -8.56
C ALA A 40 -4.87 9.83 -8.76
N GLY A 41 -5.17 10.11 -10.03
CA GLY A 41 -6.45 10.70 -10.43
C GLY A 41 -7.61 9.72 -10.18
N GLY A 42 -8.84 10.15 -10.42
CA GLY A 42 -10.02 9.30 -10.25
C GLY A 42 -11.23 10.07 -9.75
N ALA A 43 -12.42 9.49 -9.95
CA ALA A 43 -13.68 10.12 -9.55
C ALA A 43 -13.97 9.97 -8.05
N ASN A 44 -13.39 8.96 -7.39
CA ASN A 44 -13.65 8.62 -6.01
C ASN A 44 -12.40 8.01 -5.34
N LEU A 45 -12.43 7.82 -4.03
CA LEU A 45 -11.31 7.27 -3.27
C LEU A 45 -10.89 5.87 -3.74
N SER A 46 -11.86 5.02 -4.10
CA SER A 46 -11.58 3.65 -4.55
C SER A 46 -10.76 3.65 -5.84
N ASP A 47 -11.11 4.49 -6.81
CA ASP A 47 -10.32 4.69 -8.03
C ASP A 47 -8.92 5.25 -7.71
N GLN A 48 -8.84 6.26 -6.85
CA GLN A 48 -7.56 6.87 -6.46
C GLN A 48 -6.63 5.85 -5.79
N VAL A 49 -7.16 5.01 -4.90
CA VAL A 49 -6.39 3.94 -4.26
C VAL A 49 -5.92 2.91 -5.29
N MET A 50 -6.78 2.50 -6.23
CA MET A 50 -6.38 1.55 -7.28
C MET A 50 -5.24 2.10 -8.13
N ASN A 51 -5.39 3.34 -8.63
CA ASN A 51 -4.38 4.00 -9.44
C ASN A 51 -3.06 4.18 -8.68
N LEU A 52 -3.13 4.50 -7.38
CA LEU A 52 -1.95 4.59 -6.51
C LEU A 52 -1.23 3.24 -6.38
N ILE A 53 -1.98 2.14 -6.26
CA ILE A 53 -1.40 0.79 -6.18
C ILE A 53 -0.69 0.46 -7.49
N GLU A 54 -1.34 0.68 -8.63
CA GLU A 54 -0.76 0.44 -9.96
C GLU A 54 0.50 1.26 -10.19
N TRP A 55 0.47 2.55 -9.85
CA TRP A 55 1.63 3.42 -9.89
C TRP A 55 2.76 2.90 -8.99
N SER A 56 2.46 2.54 -7.74
CA SER A 56 3.48 2.01 -6.83
C SER A 56 4.10 0.71 -7.35
N ALA A 57 3.31 -0.14 -8.01
CA ALA A 57 3.75 -1.41 -8.57
C ALA A 57 4.66 -1.20 -9.79
N ALA A 58 4.33 -0.22 -10.63
CA ALA A 58 5.14 0.17 -11.79
C ALA A 58 6.48 0.80 -11.40
N HIS A 59 6.53 1.46 -10.24
CA HIS A 59 7.73 2.12 -9.71
C HIS A 59 8.49 1.29 -8.65
N ASP A 60 8.09 0.02 -8.43
CA ASP A 60 8.65 -0.86 -7.39
C ASP A 60 8.61 -0.25 -5.96
N ARG A 61 7.65 0.66 -5.72
CA ARG A 61 7.41 1.39 -4.47
C ARG A 61 6.25 0.84 -3.64
N THR A 62 5.65 -0.28 -4.03
CA THR A 62 4.60 -0.94 -3.24
C THR A 62 5.00 -1.24 -1.78
N PRO A 63 6.19 -1.78 -1.46
CA PRO A 63 6.57 -1.99 -0.06
C PRO A 63 6.66 -0.68 0.74
N GLU A 64 7.17 0.40 0.11
CA GLU A 64 7.22 1.74 0.70
C GLU A 64 5.81 2.27 1.00
N LEU A 65 4.87 2.11 0.06
CA LEU A 65 3.47 2.49 0.23
C LEU A 65 2.82 1.79 1.42
N ILE A 66 3.02 0.48 1.56
CA ILE A 66 2.40 -0.32 2.62
C ILE A 66 3.00 0.04 3.99
N ALA A 67 4.33 0.15 4.07
CA ALA A 67 5.01 0.54 5.30
C ALA A 67 4.57 1.94 5.75
N ALA A 68 4.53 2.91 4.83
CA ALA A 68 4.04 4.26 5.09
C ALA A 68 2.59 4.27 5.59
N ALA A 69 1.72 3.49 4.95
CA ALA A 69 0.33 3.37 5.34
C ALA A 69 0.19 2.84 6.77
N HIS A 70 0.95 1.82 7.16
CA HIS A 70 0.94 1.29 8.51
C HIS A 70 1.56 2.27 9.53
N THR A 71 2.68 2.93 9.21
CA THR A 71 3.32 3.91 10.12
C THR A 71 2.43 5.12 10.39
N HIS A 72 1.71 5.61 9.39
CA HIS A 72 0.85 6.79 9.55
C HIS A 72 -0.51 6.45 10.18
N ASN A 73 -0.97 5.20 10.10
CA ASN A 73 -2.15 4.74 10.85
C ASN A 73 -1.93 3.36 11.50
N PRO A 74 -1.10 3.30 12.57
CA PRO A 74 -0.74 2.04 13.22
C PRO A 74 -1.87 1.44 14.04
N ARG A 75 -2.95 2.20 14.28
CA ARG A 75 -4.13 1.74 15.03
C ARG A 75 -5.12 0.98 14.17
N ASN A 76 -4.98 1.01 12.84
CA ASN A 76 -5.86 0.27 11.95
C ASN A 76 -5.39 -1.19 11.82
N ALA A 77 -6.25 -2.13 12.22
CA ALA A 77 -5.94 -3.56 12.19
C ALA A 77 -5.78 -4.12 10.77
N ALA A 78 -6.50 -3.58 9.78
CA ALA A 78 -6.36 -4.00 8.38
C ALA A 78 -4.99 -3.59 7.81
N LEU A 79 -4.48 -2.41 8.16
CA LEU A 79 -3.14 -1.95 7.76
C LEU A 79 -2.03 -2.75 8.46
N ALA A 80 -2.18 -3.06 9.75
CA ALA A 80 -1.23 -3.92 10.45
C ALA A 80 -1.18 -5.34 9.88
N ALA A 81 -2.34 -5.89 9.49
CA ALA A 81 -2.40 -7.19 8.81
C ALA A 81 -1.79 -7.12 7.40
N LEU A 82 -2.01 -6.01 6.67
CA LEU A 82 -1.44 -5.79 5.36
C LEU A 82 0.10 -5.72 5.41
N ASP A 83 0.66 -4.96 6.35
CA ASP A 83 2.11 -4.83 6.54
C ASP A 83 2.76 -6.20 6.79
N ARG A 84 2.18 -7.01 7.68
CA ARG A 84 2.65 -8.37 7.93
C ARG A 84 2.62 -9.24 6.67
N ASP A 85 1.55 -9.18 5.90
CA ASP A 85 1.44 -9.99 4.67
C ASP A 85 2.40 -9.50 3.58
N ALA A 86 2.59 -8.18 3.49
CA ALA A 86 3.56 -7.56 2.60
C ALA A 86 4.99 -7.99 2.93
N GLN A 87 5.36 -8.07 4.21
CA GLN A 87 6.64 -8.65 4.61
C GLN A 87 6.80 -10.07 4.08
N ALA A 88 5.74 -10.89 4.06
CA ALA A 88 5.79 -12.23 3.48
C ALA A 88 5.83 -12.24 1.94
N TRP A 89 5.24 -11.25 1.28
CA TRP A 89 5.29 -11.10 -0.19
C TRP A 89 6.67 -10.67 -0.68
N PHE A 90 7.34 -9.81 0.08
CA PHE A 90 8.60 -9.18 -0.32
C PHE A 90 9.82 -9.78 0.37
N ALA A 91 9.64 -10.58 1.44
CA ALA A 91 10.73 -11.39 1.96
C ALA A 91 11.13 -12.43 0.92
N ALA A 92 12.44 -12.50 0.65
CA ALA A 92 13.02 -13.71 0.09
C ALA A 92 12.62 -14.90 1.00
N PRO A 93 12.39 -16.11 0.44
CA PRO A 93 12.02 -17.26 1.25
C PRO A 93 13.02 -17.37 2.41
N ALA A 94 12.51 -17.30 3.65
CA ALA A 94 13.34 -17.49 4.83
C ALA A 94 14.18 -18.76 4.62
N PRO A 95 15.49 -18.76 4.92
CA PRO A 95 16.25 -19.99 4.85
C PRO A 95 15.56 -20.97 5.79
N VAL A 96 14.94 -21.99 5.20
CA VAL A 96 14.44 -23.14 5.95
C VAL A 96 15.66 -23.68 6.70
N ALA A 97 15.71 -23.41 8.00
CA ALA A 97 16.79 -23.92 8.83
C ALA A 97 16.74 -25.45 8.72
N PRO A 98 17.84 -26.12 8.32
CA PRO A 98 17.86 -27.57 8.29
C PRO A 98 17.75 -28.06 9.73
N ALA A 99 16.77 -28.96 9.97
CA ALA A 99 16.64 -29.73 11.20
C ALA A 99 17.71 -30.83 11.27
#